data_AF-X1RTA9-F1
#
_entry.id   AF-X1RTA9-F1
#
_cell.length_a   1.000
_cell.length_b   1.000
_cell.length_c   1.000
_cell.angle_alpha   90.00
_cell.angle_beta   90.00
_cell.angle_gamma   90.00
#
_symmetry.space_group_name_H-M   'P 1'
#
loop_
_entity.id
_entity.type
_entity.pdbx_description
1 polymer ?
#
loop_
_entity_poly.entity_id
_entity_poly.type
_entity_poly.pdbx_seq_one_letter_code
_entity_poly.pdbx_strand_id
1 'polypeptide(L)'
;QRYAEKVFNILAGADGNLEVFAISCGALVGGCIKFVHRNGDKNIDRLEPYDWWIEIVESLGILSVRVGKKKNTLTGMMEWTERQVAPTLAVIGNAFKTERDLYDYIQELRDVGDSKLNAHQRQVADQSAGSLVFNPKCNREKNESAYLDAMCVQIN
;
A
#
# COMPACT_ATOMS: atom_id res chain seq x y z
N GLN A 1 13.42 -7.91 22.15
CA GLN A 1 12.73 -8.55 23.29
C GLN A 1 11.27 -8.14 23.40
N ARG A 2 10.93 -6.84 23.56
CA ARG A 2 9.53 -6.35 23.68
C ARG A 2 8.55 -6.78 22.56
N TYR A 3 9.02 -6.95 21.33
CA TYR A 3 8.16 -7.37 20.21
C TYR A 3 7.74 -8.84 20.28
N ALA A 4 8.65 -9.72 20.70
CA ALA A 4 8.37 -11.17 20.78
C ALA A 4 7.36 -11.48 21.88
N GLU A 5 7.50 -10.86 23.06
CA GLU A 5 6.53 -10.96 24.17
C GLU A 5 5.15 -10.44 23.75
N LYS A 6 5.10 -9.31 23.02
CA LYS A 6 3.84 -8.77 22.51
C LYS A 6 3.15 -9.74 21.54
N VAL A 7 3.91 -10.34 20.63
CA VAL A 7 3.37 -11.34 19.67
C VAL A 7 2.91 -12.59 20.41
N PHE A 8 3.70 -13.08 21.37
CA PHE A 8 3.32 -14.20 22.22
C PHE A 8 1.99 -13.94 22.93
N ASN A 9 1.83 -12.81 23.61
CA ASN A 9 0.58 -12.47 24.31
C ASN A 9 -0.63 -12.34 23.36
N ILE A 10 -0.42 -11.92 22.11
CA ILE A 10 -1.49 -11.85 21.11
C ILE A 10 -1.90 -13.26 20.64
N LEU A 11 -0.92 -14.11 20.35
CA LEU A 11 -1.15 -15.43 19.76
C LEU A 11 -1.51 -16.51 20.79
N ALA A 12 -0.98 -16.41 22.02
CA ALA A 12 -1.24 -17.34 23.11
C ALA A 12 -2.55 -17.04 23.87
N GLY A 13 -3.21 -15.92 23.57
CA GLY A 13 -4.41 -15.49 24.28
C GLY A 13 -4.14 -14.88 25.67
N ALA A 14 -5.20 -14.45 26.34
CA ALA A 14 -5.12 -13.77 27.64
C ALA A 14 -4.62 -14.67 28.79
N ASP A 15 -4.72 -15.98 28.61
CA ASP A 15 -4.30 -17.04 29.54
C ASP A 15 -2.90 -17.58 29.26
N GLY A 16 -2.25 -17.16 28.16
CA GLY A 16 -0.89 -17.61 27.82
C GLY A 16 -0.84 -19.08 27.41
N ASN A 17 -1.91 -19.60 26.82
CA ASN A 17 -2.03 -21.00 26.44
C ASN A 17 -1.02 -21.38 25.34
N LEU A 18 -0.06 -22.22 25.70
CA LEU A 18 1.02 -22.68 24.82
C LEU A 18 0.50 -23.52 23.65
N GLU A 19 -0.60 -24.26 23.83
CA GLU A 19 -1.21 -25.06 22.77
C GLU A 19 -1.83 -24.16 21.70
N VAL A 20 -2.57 -23.13 22.13
CA VAL A 20 -3.15 -22.12 21.23
C VAL A 20 -2.05 -21.36 20.49
N PHE A 21 -0.95 -21.02 21.18
CA PHE A 21 0.22 -20.42 20.56
C PHE A 21 0.83 -21.32 19.49
N ALA A 22 1.05 -22.60 19.80
CA ALA A 22 1.64 -23.57 18.88
C ALA A 22 0.75 -23.80 17.65
N ILE A 23 -0.56 -23.94 17.84
CA ILE A 23 -1.53 -24.06 16.73
C ILE A 23 -1.51 -22.80 15.87
N SER A 24 -1.52 -21.61 16.48
CA SER A 24 -1.48 -20.33 15.74
C SER A 24 -0.20 -20.15 14.94
N CYS A 25 0.96 -20.51 15.51
CA CYS A 25 2.23 -20.51 14.80
C CYS A 25 2.26 -21.54 13.67
N GLY A 26 1.74 -22.75 13.91
CA GLY A 26 1.61 -23.79 12.90
C GLY A 26 0.73 -23.35 11.72
N ALA A 27 -0.43 -22.78 12.02
CA ALA A 27 -1.36 -22.24 11.02
C ALA A 27 -0.74 -21.09 10.21
N LEU A 28 0.02 -20.21 10.87
CA LEU A 28 0.78 -19.14 10.21
C LEU A 28 1.81 -19.70 9.24
N VAL A 29 2.57 -20.71 9.66
CA VAL A 29 3.57 -21.38 8.82
C VAL A 29 2.89 -22.08 7.63
N GLY A 30 1.76 -22.75 7.86
CA GLY A 30 0.90 -23.33 6.82
C GLY A 30 0.37 -22.32 5.80
N GLY A 31 0.07 -21.10 6.23
CA GLY A 31 -0.37 -20.02 5.34
C GLY A 31 0.74 -19.27 4.61
N CYS A 32 1.99 -19.35 5.10
CA CYS A 32 3.13 -18.63 4.53
C CYS A 32 4.02 -19.49 3.62
N ILE A 33 4.03 -20.80 3.83
CA ILE A 33 4.94 -21.72 3.14
C ILE A 33 4.11 -22.83 2.49
N LYS A 34 4.51 -23.26 1.30
CA LYS A 34 3.90 -24.41 0.61
C LYS A 34 5.01 -25.32 0.12
N PHE A 35 5.05 -26.55 0.61
CA PHE A 35 5.95 -27.59 0.11
C PHE A 35 5.24 -28.35 -0.99
N VAL A 36 5.76 -28.29 -2.22
CA VAL A 36 5.10 -28.85 -3.41
C VAL A 36 6.07 -29.62 -4.31
N HIS A 37 5.53 -30.57 -5.06
CA HIS A 37 6.26 -31.28 -6.11
C HIS A 37 6.47 -30.37 -7.33
N ARG A 38 7.72 -30.21 -7.77
CA ARG A 38 8.06 -29.45 -8.98
C ARG A 38 7.86 -30.32 -10.21
N ASN A 39 6.95 -29.94 -11.10
CA ASN A 39 6.67 -30.66 -12.35
C ASN A 39 6.82 -29.79 -13.62
N GLY A 40 7.51 -28.65 -13.51
CA GLY A 40 7.73 -27.73 -14.63
C GLY A 40 6.68 -26.62 -14.78
N ASP A 41 5.54 -26.68 -14.08
CA ASP A 41 4.61 -25.54 -14.02
C ASP A 41 5.27 -24.36 -13.28
N LYS A 42 5.11 -23.16 -13.86
CA LYS A 42 5.60 -21.90 -13.28
C LYS A 42 4.67 -21.42 -12.16
N ASN A 43 3.41 -21.85 -12.16
CA ASN A 43 2.43 -21.48 -11.15
C ASN A 43 2.47 -22.44 -9.95
N ILE A 44 3.11 -22.01 -8.86
CA ILE A 44 3.28 -22.78 -7.61
C ILE A 44 1.95 -23.18 -6.98
N ASP A 45 0.89 -22.38 -7.17
CA ASP A 45 -0.41 -22.63 -6.55
C ASP A 45 -1.11 -23.87 -7.14
N ARG A 46 -0.79 -24.21 -8.40
CA ARG A 46 -1.31 -25.39 -9.10
C ARG A 46 -0.54 -26.68 -8.80
N LEU A 47 0.60 -26.56 -8.16
CA LEU A 47 1.43 -27.71 -7.81
C LEU A 47 0.82 -28.45 -6.62
N GLU A 48 0.90 -29.77 -6.71
CA GLU A 48 0.48 -30.70 -5.67
C GLU A 48 1.41 -30.59 -4.46
N PRO A 49 0.86 -30.39 -3.24
CA PRO A 49 1.65 -30.41 -2.02
C PRO A 49 2.18 -31.80 -1.70
N TYR A 50 3.27 -31.90 -0.92
CA TYR A 50 3.71 -33.19 -0.38
C TYR A 50 2.71 -33.71 0.67
N ASP A 51 2.50 -35.03 0.73
CA ASP A 51 1.58 -35.68 1.68
C ASP A 51 1.83 -35.29 3.15
N TRP A 52 3.09 -35.37 3.60
CA TRP A 52 3.47 -35.00 4.97
C TRP A 52 3.13 -33.54 5.30
N TRP A 53 3.14 -32.67 4.28
CA TRP A 53 2.80 -31.26 4.47
C TRP A 53 1.29 -31.07 4.56
N ILE A 54 0.52 -31.83 3.79
CA ILE A 54 -0.95 -31.85 3.87
C ILE A 54 -1.38 -32.25 5.28
N GLU A 55 -0.80 -33.33 5.83
CA GLU A 55 -1.12 -33.80 7.19
C GLU A 55 -0.90 -32.73 8.28
N ILE A 56 0.21 -31.99 8.20
CA ILE A 56 0.51 -30.89 9.13
C ILE A 56 -0.51 -29.76 8.98
N VAL A 57 -0.82 -29.37 7.75
CA VAL A 57 -1.72 -28.26 7.46
C VAL A 57 -3.18 -28.59 7.80
N GLU A 58 -3.62 -29.83 7.58
CA GLU A 58 -4.96 -30.29 7.99
C GLU A 58 -5.09 -30.35 9.52
N SER A 59 -4.00 -30.71 10.21
CA SER A 59 -4.00 -30.80 11.68
C SER A 59 -3.98 -29.44 12.37
N LEU A 60 -3.22 -28.47 11.84
CA LEU A 60 -2.99 -27.17 12.48
C LEU A 60 -3.79 -26.03 11.85
N GLY A 61 -4.35 -26.24 10.65
CA GLY A 61 -5.06 -25.24 9.87
C GLY A 61 -4.15 -24.31 9.08
N ILE A 62 -4.77 -23.30 8.45
CA ILE A 62 -4.10 -22.28 7.65
C ILE A 62 -4.53 -20.90 8.13
N LEU A 63 -3.56 -20.04 8.46
CA LEU A 63 -3.79 -18.64 8.77
C LEU A 63 -2.94 -17.74 7.88
N SER A 64 -3.60 -16.89 7.08
CA SER A 64 -2.91 -15.90 6.24
C SER A 64 -3.03 -14.50 6.85
N VAL A 65 -1.91 -13.83 7.10
CA VAL A 65 -1.91 -12.41 7.49
C VAL A 65 -2.05 -11.57 6.23
N ARG A 66 -3.24 -11.02 6.01
CA ARG A 66 -3.47 -10.04 4.95
C ARG A 66 -3.22 -8.65 5.52
N VAL A 67 -2.10 -8.06 5.17
CA VAL A 67 -1.93 -6.61 5.35
C VAL A 67 -2.91 -5.94 4.38
N GLY A 68 -3.94 -5.29 4.93
CA GLY A 68 -4.88 -4.54 4.12
C GLY A 68 -4.11 -3.57 3.23
N LYS A 69 -4.35 -3.59 1.93
CA LYS A 69 -3.77 -2.60 1.02
C LYS A 69 -4.15 -1.22 1.57
N LYS A 70 -3.15 -0.37 1.85
CA LYS A 70 -3.39 1.02 2.23
C LYS A 70 -4.28 1.61 1.13
N LYS A 71 -5.48 2.07 1.48
CA LYS A 71 -6.35 2.75 0.51
C LYS A 71 -5.59 3.99 0.04
N ASN A 72 -5.46 4.16 -1.28
CA ASN A 72 -4.87 5.37 -1.83
C ASN A 72 -5.92 6.48 -1.72
N THR A 73 -5.78 7.32 -0.70
CA THR A 73 -6.57 8.55 -0.56
C THR A 73 -5.96 9.63 -1.45
N LEU A 74 -6.75 10.65 -1.82
CA LEU A 74 -6.24 11.79 -2.60
C LEU A 74 -5.07 12.48 -1.88
N THR A 75 -5.20 12.73 -0.58
CA THR A 75 -4.11 13.26 0.26
C THR A 75 -2.86 12.38 0.20
N GLY A 76 -3.01 11.06 0.27
CA GLY A 76 -1.88 10.14 0.15
C GLY A 76 -1.22 10.15 -1.23
N MET A 77 -1.98 10.40 -2.30
CA MET A 77 -1.43 10.59 -3.65
C MET A 77 -0.66 11.90 -3.75
N MET A 78 -1.16 12.97 -3.11
CA MET A 78 -0.47 14.26 -3.04
C MET A 78 0.84 14.16 -2.25
N GLU A 79 0.83 13.54 -1.06
CA GLU A 79 2.03 13.28 -0.25
C GLU A 79 3.08 12.51 -1.05
N TRP A 80 2.65 11.45 -1.74
CA TRP A 80 3.53 10.64 -2.56
C TRP A 80 4.14 11.47 -3.70
N THR A 81 3.33 12.33 -4.34
CA THR A 81 3.78 13.21 -5.42
C THR A 81 4.81 14.21 -4.92
N GLU A 82 4.57 14.87 -3.79
CA GLU A 82 5.54 15.78 -3.19
C GLU A 82 6.85 15.08 -2.83
N ARG A 83 6.77 13.88 -2.26
CA ARG A 83 7.96 13.16 -1.80
C ARG A 83 8.76 12.50 -2.92
N GLN A 84 8.11 12.01 -3.96
CA GLN A 84 8.74 11.16 -4.98
C GLN A 84 8.89 11.88 -6.33
N VAL A 85 7.95 12.75 -6.67
CA VAL A 85 7.87 13.37 -7.99
C VAL A 85 8.45 14.77 -7.98
N ALA A 86 8.25 15.56 -6.91
CA ALA A 86 8.70 16.96 -6.86
C ALA A 86 10.23 17.15 -7.08
N PRO A 87 11.14 16.34 -6.49
CA PRO A 87 12.57 16.50 -6.77
C PRO A 87 12.91 16.25 -8.24
N THR A 88 12.28 15.23 -8.84
CA THR A 88 12.48 14.88 -10.26
C THR A 88 11.92 15.97 -11.17
N LEU A 89 10.73 16.50 -10.86
CA LEU A 89 10.14 17.63 -11.59
C LEU A 89 10.99 18.89 -11.48
N ALA A 90 11.64 19.14 -10.33
CA ALA A 90 12.56 20.28 -10.19
C ALA A 90 13.79 20.15 -11.10
N VAL A 91 14.37 18.95 -11.18
CA VAL A 91 15.49 18.68 -12.10
C VAL A 91 15.07 18.86 -13.56
N ILE A 92 13.91 18.32 -13.94
CA ILE A 92 13.34 18.47 -15.29
C ILE A 92 13.06 19.95 -15.58
N GLY A 93 12.46 20.67 -14.64
CA GLY A 93 12.14 22.09 -14.76
C GLY A 93 13.37 22.96 -15.00
N ASN A 94 14.48 22.66 -14.31
CA ASN A 94 15.75 23.36 -14.53
C ASN A 94 16.37 23.09 -15.91
N ALA A 95 15.95 22.03 -16.62
CA ALA A 95 16.42 21.73 -17.97
C ALA A 95 15.63 22.47 -19.06
N PHE A 96 14.41 22.92 -18.78
CA PHE A 96 13.60 23.70 -19.70
C PHE A 96 14.11 25.15 -19.80
N LYS A 97 14.01 25.74 -21.00
CA LYS A 97 14.46 27.11 -21.25
C LYS A 97 13.50 28.16 -20.69
N THR A 98 12.21 27.84 -20.66
CA THR A 98 11.17 28.73 -20.17
C THR A 98 10.20 27.98 -19.26
N GLU A 99 9.56 28.71 -18.35
CA GLU A 99 8.50 28.17 -17.50
C GLU A 99 7.29 27.69 -18.32
N ARG A 100 7.07 28.30 -19.49
CA ARG A 100 5.99 27.91 -20.41
C ARG A 100 6.21 26.52 -20.98
N ASP A 101 7.44 26.20 -21.41
CA ASP A 101 7.76 24.87 -21.93
C ASP A 101 7.56 23.78 -20.86
N LEU A 102 7.93 24.08 -19.61
CA LEU A 102 7.67 23.19 -18.48
C LEU A 102 6.17 23.02 -18.25
N TYR A 103 5.38 24.10 -18.31
CA TYR A 103 3.93 24.04 -18.12
C TYR A 103 3.27 23.18 -19.21
N ASP A 104 3.64 23.39 -20.47
CA ASP A 104 3.10 22.63 -21.60
C ASP A 104 3.44 21.13 -21.46
N TYR A 105 4.67 20.80 -21.07
CA TYR A 105 5.06 19.42 -20.77
C TYR A 105 4.26 18.79 -19.62
N ILE A 106 4.00 19.54 -18.55
CA ILE A 106 3.18 19.05 -17.42
C ILE A 106 1.72 18.80 -17.87
N GLN A 107 1.18 19.63 -18.76
CA GLN A 107 -0.15 19.40 -19.34
C GLN A 107 -0.17 18.12 -20.18
N GLU A 108 0.81 17.92 -21.06
CA GLU A 108 0.92 16.67 -21.83
C GLU A 108 1.03 15.44 -20.93
N LEU A 109 1.83 15.52 -19.86
CA LEU A 109 1.97 14.44 -18.87
C LEU A 109 0.64 14.10 -18.20
N ARG A 110 -0.17 15.11 -17.89
CA ARG A 110 -1.52 14.94 -17.33
C ARG A 110 -2.44 14.22 -18.31
N ASP A 111 -2.44 14.61 -19.59
CA ASP A 111 -3.27 13.98 -20.62
C ASP A 111 -2.89 12.50 -20.83
N VAL A 112 -1.59 12.20 -20.84
CA VAL A 112 -1.09 10.81 -20.85
C VAL A 112 -1.57 10.07 -19.60
N GLY A 113 -1.55 10.72 -18.43
CA GLY A 113 -2.03 10.16 -17.17
C GLY A 113 -3.51 9.80 -17.21
N ASP A 114 -4.36 10.69 -17.74
CA ASP A 114 -5.82 10.50 -17.83
C ASP A 114 -6.21 9.26 -18.65
N SER A 115 -5.50 9.03 -19.75
CA SER A 115 -5.68 7.84 -20.59
C SER A 115 -5.34 6.52 -19.88
N LYS A 116 -4.56 6.57 -18.80
CA LYS A 116 -4.02 5.40 -18.08
C LYS A 116 -4.65 5.18 -16.71
N LEU A 117 -5.61 6.01 -16.29
CA LEU A 117 -6.27 5.86 -14.99
C LEU A 117 -7.04 4.54 -14.90
N ASN A 118 -6.75 3.76 -13.85
CA ASN A 118 -7.53 2.57 -13.53
C ASN A 118 -8.86 2.92 -12.84
N ALA A 119 -9.77 1.95 -12.75
CA ALA A 119 -11.12 2.16 -12.22
C ALA A 119 -11.14 2.75 -10.80
N HIS A 120 -10.20 2.35 -9.93
CA HIS A 120 -10.12 2.88 -8.57
C HIS A 120 -9.66 4.34 -8.55
N GLN A 121 -8.66 4.69 -9.36
CA GLN A 121 -8.18 6.07 -9.46
C GLN A 121 -9.25 7.01 -10.03
N ARG A 122 -10.04 6.54 -11.01
CA ARG A 122 -11.19 7.29 -11.53
C ARG A 122 -12.22 7.55 -10.44
N GLN A 123 -12.57 6.52 -9.66
CA GLN A 123 -13.50 6.68 -8.53
C GLN A 123 -13.02 7.73 -7.51
N VAL A 124 -11.73 7.74 -7.17
CA VAL A 124 -11.14 8.73 -6.25
C VAL A 124 -11.20 10.14 -6.85
N ALA A 125 -10.92 10.28 -8.16
CA ALA A 125 -11.03 11.55 -8.88
C ALA A 125 -12.46 12.07 -8.90
N ASP A 126 -13.45 11.23 -9.24
CA ASP A 126 -14.87 11.62 -9.31
C ASP A 126 -15.40 12.05 -7.95
N GLN A 127 -15.04 11.35 -6.87
CA GLN A 127 -15.44 11.69 -5.50
C GLN A 127 -14.82 12.99 -5.00
N SER A 128 -13.76 13.47 -5.65
CA SER A 128 -13.00 14.65 -5.26
C SER A 128 -13.02 15.75 -6.32
N ALA A 129 -13.86 15.61 -7.34
CA ALA A 129 -13.89 16.54 -8.47
C ALA A 129 -14.38 17.92 -8.01
N GLY A 130 -13.60 18.98 -8.30
CA GLY A 130 -13.93 20.36 -7.94
C GLY A 130 -13.86 20.68 -6.44
N SER A 131 -13.43 19.72 -5.61
CA SER A 131 -13.48 19.87 -4.16
C SER A 131 -12.22 20.47 -3.56
N LEU A 132 -11.23 20.93 -4.35
CA LEU A 132 -9.97 21.45 -3.82
C LEU A 132 -9.55 22.76 -4.51
N VAL A 133 -9.11 23.74 -3.70
CA VAL A 133 -8.44 24.97 -4.15
C VAL A 133 -7.09 25.10 -3.48
N PHE A 134 -6.05 25.35 -4.27
CA PHE A 134 -4.70 25.57 -3.76
C PHE A 134 -4.64 26.84 -2.89
N ASN A 135 -4.16 26.68 -1.65
CA ASN A 135 -3.99 27.71 -0.65
C ASN A 135 -2.49 27.91 -0.36
N PRO A 136 -1.87 28.96 -0.91
CA PRO A 136 -0.43 29.20 -0.77
C PRO A 136 -0.02 29.66 0.65
N LYS A 137 -0.96 29.92 1.55
CA LYS A 137 -0.69 30.50 2.89
C LYS A 137 -0.49 29.46 4.00
N CYS A 138 -0.54 28.18 3.69
CA CYS A 138 -0.45 27.10 4.68
C CYS A 138 1.01 26.77 5.06
N ASN A 139 1.25 26.51 6.35
CA ASN A 139 2.57 26.21 6.90
C ASN A 139 2.77 24.70 7.13
N ARG A 140 3.92 24.16 6.73
CA ARG A 140 4.25 22.71 6.70
C ARG A 140 4.45 22.06 8.06
N GLU A 141 4.44 22.86 9.14
CA GLU A 141 4.80 22.42 10.49
C GLU A 141 3.78 21.50 11.19
N LYS A 142 2.57 21.33 10.64
CA LYS A 142 1.58 20.35 11.15
C LYS A 142 1.63 19.05 10.34
N ASN A 143 1.36 17.92 11.01
CA ASN A 143 1.26 16.56 10.48
C ASN A 143 1.02 16.51 8.94
N GLU A 144 1.91 15.89 8.15
CA GLU A 144 2.00 16.06 6.69
C GLU A 144 0.65 15.90 5.96
N SER A 145 -0.19 14.96 6.39
CA SER A 145 -1.54 14.77 5.85
C SER A 145 -2.44 15.98 6.09
N ALA A 146 -2.43 16.56 7.29
CA ALA A 146 -3.23 17.73 7.63
C ALA A 146 -2.70 19.01 6.97
N TYR A 147 -1.40 19.06 6.64
CA TYR A 147 -0.82 20.16 5.87
C TYR A 147 -1.34 20.17 4.43
N LEU A 148 -1.35 19.01 3.76
CA LEU A 148 -1.83 18.91 2.38
C LEU A 148 -3.33 19.16 2.25
N ASP A 149 -4.09 18.65 3.22
CA ASP A 149 -5.52 18.93 3.31
C ASP A 149 -5.78 20.43 3.59
N ALA A 150 -4.91 21.12 4.35
CA ALA A 150 -5.02 22.56 4.55
C ALA A 150 -4.58 23.38 3.33
N MET A 151 -3.55 22.90 2.61
CA MET A 151 -3.09 23.48 1.34
C MET A 151 -4.14 23.38 0.25
N CYS A 152 -5.10 22.45 0.34
CA CYS A 152 -6.16 22.29 -0.64
C CYS A 152 -7.52 22.44 0.05
N VAL A 153 -8.08 23.64 0.05
CA VAL A 153 -9.31 23.95 0.78
C VAL A 153 -10.52 23.38 0.05
N GLN A 154 -11.43 22.74 0.79
CA GLN A 154 -12.71 22.29 0.25
C GLN A 154 -13.65 23.44 -0.06
N ILE A 155 -14.18 23.46 -1.28
CA ILE A 155 -15.27 24.38 -1.66
C ILE A 155 -16.58 23.73 -1.21
N ASN A 156 -17.30 24.39 -0.31
CA ASN A 156 -18.68 24.03 0.09
C ASN A 156 -19.69 24.46 -0.96
#